data_AF-A0A0V0W256-F1
#
_entry.id   AF-A0A0V0W256-F1
#
_cell.length_a   1.000
_cell.length_b   1.000
_cell.length_c   1.000
_cell.angle_alpha   90.00
_cell.angle_beta   90.00
_cell.angle_gamma   90.00
#
_symmetry.space_group_name_H-M   'P 1'
#
loop_
_entity.id
_entity.type
_entity.pdbx_description
1 polymer ?
#
loop_
_entity_poly.entity_id
_entity_poly.type
_entity_poly.pdbx_seq_one_letter_code
_entity_poly.pdbx_strand_id
1 'polypeptide(L)' 'MHDSRYAGHLGERRTLARVRSRFYWPGMSGDVHTWCRTCTQCARRKGPSKNNRAPMQAMAAGYPLQ' A
#
# COMPACT_ATOMS: atom_id res chain seq x y z
N MET A 1 -4.22 11.76 -15.46
CA MET A 1 -3.07 10.83 -15.26
C MET A 1 -3.21 10.10 -13.94
N HIS A 2 -3.83 8.92 -13.96
CA HIS A 2 -4.12 8.10 -12.77
C HIS A 2 -3.43 6.72 -12.80
N ASP A 3 -2.43 6.52 -13.68
CA ASP A 3 -2.01 5.18 -14.10
C ASP A 3 -0.55 4.73 -13.80
N SER A 4 0.21 5.41 -12.95
CA SER A 4 1.61 4.99 -12.70
C SER A 4 1.72 3.79 -11.75
N ARG A 5 2.26 2.67 -12.26
CA ARG A 5 2.47 1.36 -11.58
C ARG A 5 3.08 1.42 -10.16
N TYR A 6 3.77 2.50 -9.80
CA TYR A 6 4.44 2.68 -8.50
C TYR A 6 3.58 3.37 -7.43
N ALA A 7 2.31 3.67 -7.72
CA ALA A 7 1.43 4.40 -6.81
C ALA A 7 0.85 3.57 -5.65
N GLY A 8 1.11 2.26 -5.53
CA GLY A 8 0.50 1.42 -4.48
C GLY A 8 0.84 1.84 -3.04
N HIS A 9 2.08 2.31 -2.82
CA HIS A 9 2.57 2.80 -1.51
C HIS A 9 2.88 4.30 -1.50
N LEU A 10 3.37 4.84 -2.62
CA LEU A 10 3.61 6.27 -2.80
C LEU A 10 2.36 7.07 -3.19
N GLY A 11 1.26 6.41 -3.56
CA GLY A 11 0.11 7.06 -4.22
C GLY A 11 -0.57 8.08 -3.34
N GLU A 12 -0.91 7.72 -2.10
CA GLU A 12 -1.58 8.63 -1.18
C GLU A 12 -0.70 9.84 -0.85
N ARG A 13 0.56 9.60 -0.44
CA ARG A 13 1.51 10.67 -0.11
C ARG A 13 1.81 11.57 -1.31
N ARG A 14 1.98 11.03 -2.53
CA ARG A 14 2.15 11.85 -3.74
C ARG A 14 0.88 12.61 -4.11
N THR A 15 -0.29 11.99 -3.95
CA THR A 15 -1.57 12.65 -4.22
C THR A 15 -1.74 13.83 -3.28
N LEU A 16 -1.52 13.61 -1.99
CA LEU A 16 -1.56 14.65 -0.97
C LEU A 16 -0.56 15.77 -1.25
N ALA A 17 0.69 15.45 -1.61
CA ALA A 17 1.69 16.45 -1.97
C ALA A 17 1.29 17.25 -3.22
N ARG A 18 0.72 16.60 -4.23
CA ARG A 18 0.27 17.26 -5.47
C ARG A 18 -0.94 18.15 -5.24
N VAL A 19 -1.91 17.71 -4.42
CA VAL A 19 -3.07 18.53 -4.04
C VAL A 19 -2.61 19.72 -3.21
N ARG A 20 -1.72 19.52 -2.21
CA ARG A 20 -1.13 20.59 -1.40
C ARG A 20 -0.33 21.61 -2.19
N SER A 21 0.21 21.24 -3.34
CA SER A 21 0.93 22.19 -4.20
C SER A 21 0.02 23.23 -4.89
N ARG A 22 -1.29 23.00 -4.92
CA ARG A 22 -2.25 23.83 -5.67
C ARG A 22 -3.43 24.32 -4.83
N PHE A 23 -3.76 23.61 -3.76
CA PHE A 23 -4.94 23.86 -2.96
C PHE A 23 -4.64 23.60 -1.48
N TYR A 24 -5.36 24.28 -0.59
CA TYR A 24 -5.28 24.08 0.85
C TYR A 24 -6.65 24.20 1.48
N TRP A 25 -6.98 23.27 2.38
CA TRP A 25 -8.12 23.36 3.27
C TRP A 25 -7.89 22.55 4.55
N PRO A 26 -8.55 22.91 5.67
CA PRO A 26 -8.50 22.13 6.90
C PRO A 26 -9.04 20.70 6.66
N GLY A 27 -8.30 19.69 7.12
CA GLY A 27 -8.74 18.29 6.97
C GLY A 27 -8.39 17.63 5.63
N MET A 28 -7.73 18.33 4.69
CA MET A 28 -7.42 17.79 3.36
C MET A 28 -6.70 16.44 3.35
N SER A 29 -5.87 16.18 4.37
CA SER A 29 -5.18 14.90 4.50
C SER A 29 -6.15 13.73 4.71
N GLY A 30 -7.20 13.94 5.51
CA GLY A 30 -8.24 12.95 5.77
C GLY A 30 -9.13 12.72 4.56
N ASP A 31 -9.45 13.79 3.82
CA ASP A 31 -10.23 13.70 2.59
C ASP A 31 -9.46 12.94 1.51
N VAL A 32 -8.18 13.26 1.30
CA VAL A 32 -7.31 12.55 0.36
C VAL A 32 -7.14 11.09 0.75
N HIS A 33 -7.00 10.79 2.05
CA HIS A 33 -6.93 9.42 2.55
C HIS A 33 -8.21 8.63 2.24
N THR A 34 -9.37 9.22 2.57
CA THR A 34 -10.68 8.61 2.34
C THR A 34 -10.93 8.37 0.87
N TRP A 35 -10.64 9.37 0.03
CA TRP A 35 -10.76 9.26 -1.42
C TRP A 35 -9.82 8.19 -2.00
N CYS A 36 -8.58 8.11 -1.52
CA CYS A 36 -7.63 7.06 -1.95
C CYS A 36 -8.09 5.65 -1.53
N ARG A 37 -8.79 5.52 -0.39
CA ARG A 37 -9.36 4.25 0.09
C ARG A 37 -10.59 3.81 -0.70
N THR A 38 -11.48 4.74 -1.04
CA THR A 38 -12.72 4.44 -1.77
C THR A 38 -12.53 4.40 -3.29
N CYS A 39 -11.42 4.93 -3.81
CA CYS A 39 -11.10 4.87 -5.23
C CYS A 39 -10.84 3.42 -5.67
N THR A 40 -11.71 2.90 -6.53
CA THR A 40 -11.63 1.55 -7.09
C THR A 40 -10.32 1.29 -7.85
N GLN A 41 -9.77 2.31 -8.51
CA GLN A 41 -8.47 2.24 -9.21
C GLN A 41 -7.30 2.08 -8.22
N CYS A 42 -7.35 2.80 -7.09
CA CYS A 42 -6.37 2.68 -6.01
C CYS A 42 -6.50 1.34 -5.29
N ALA A 43 -7.72 0.89 -5.00
CA ALA A 43 -8.01 -0.39 -4.36
C ALA A 43 -7.53 -1.57 -5.24
N ARG A 44 -7.79 -1.53 -6.55
CA ARG A 44 -7.32 -2.57 -7.51
C ARG A 44 -5.79 -2.67 -7.55
N ARG A 45 -5.09 -1.54 -7.41
CA ARG A 45 -3.61 -1.48 -7.38
C ARG A 45 -3.01 -1.95 -6.06
N LYS A 46 -3.69 -1.71 -4.93
CA LYS A 46 -3.22 -2.14 -3.60
C LYS A 46 -3.24 -3.66 -3.47
N GLY A 47 -4.12 -4.33 -4.22
CA GLY A 47 -4.32 -5.78 -4.17
C GLY A 47 -4.81 -6.25 -2.80
N PRO A 48 -5.41 -7.45 -2.71
CA PRO A 48 -5.59 -8.06 -1.40
C PRO A 48 -4.22 -8.23 -0.77
N SER A 49 -4.09 -7.85 0.51
CA SER A 49 -2.96 -8.23 1.35
C SER A 49 -2.98 -9.74 1.51
N LYS A 50 -2.53 -10.47 0.48
CA LYS A 50 -2.31 -11.89 0.58
C LYS A 50 -1.15 -12.02 1.55
N ASN A 51 -1.42 -12.61 2.70
CA ASN A 51 -0.38 -13.02 3.63
C ASN A 51 0.35 -14.18 2.93
N ASN A 52 1.22 -13.87 1.95
CA ASN A 52 2.01 -14.82 1.17
C ASN A 52 3.12 -15.46 2.03
N ARG A 53 3.00 -15.38 3.35
CA ARG A 53 3.90 -16.05 4.27
C ARG A 53 3.56 -17.53 4.24
N ALA A 54 4.47 -18.31 3.65
CA ALA A 54 4.44 -19.75 3.81
C ALA A 54 4.48 -20.08 5.32
N PRO A 55 3.76 -21.12 5.77
CA PRO A 55 3.86 -21.58 7.15
C PRO A 55 5.32 -21.91 7.48
N MET A 56 5.81 -21.45 8.64
CA MET A 56 7.15 -21.77 9.11
C MET A 56 7.18 -23.25 9.50
N GLN A 57 7.88 -24.07 8.70
CA GLN A 57 8.06 -25.49 8.96
C GLN A 57 9.37 -25.71 9.73
N ALA A 58 9.36 -26.55 10.75
CA ALA A 58 10.58 -26.96 11.44
C ALA A 58 11.42 -27.83 10.50
N MET A 59 12.66 -27.43 10.24
CA MET A 59 13.61 -28.26 9.51
C MET A 59 14.11 -29.35 10.46
N ALA A 60 13.74 -30.61 10.18
CA ALA A 60 14.33 -31.74 10.90
C ALA A 60 15.82 -31.84 10.50
N ALA A 61 16.72 -31.52 11.45
CA ALA A 61 18.14 -31.74 11.27
C ALA A 61 18.38 -33.25 11.16
N GLY A 62 18.87 -33.69 10.00
CA GLY A 62 18.84 -35.10 9.60
C GLY A 62 19.51 -36.03 10.60
N TYR A 63 20.57 -35.62 11.29
CA TYR A 63 21.30 -36.48 12.23
C TYR A 63 22.01 -35.65 13.31
N PRO A 64 22.13 -36.14 14.55
CA PRO A 64 22.96 -35.53 15.57
C PRO A 64 24.43 -35.57 15.13
N LEU A 65 25.13 -34.45 15.29
CA LEU A 65 26.58 -34.36 15.08
C LEU A 65 27.25 -35.22 16.16
N GLN A 66 27.88 -36.31 15.74
CA GLN A 66 28.67 -37.18 16.61
C GLN A 66 30.10 -36.66 16.75
#